data_AF-A0A0S2SJ41-F1
#
_entry.id   AF-A0A0S2SJ41-F1
#
_cell.length_a   1.000
_cell.length_b   1.000
_cell.length_c   1.000
_cell.angle_alpha   90.00
_cell.angle_beta   90.00
_cell.angle_gamma   90.00
#
_symmetry.space_group_name_H-M   'P 1'
#
loop_
_entity.id
_entity.type
_entity.pdbx_description
1 polymer ?
#
loop_
_entity_poly.entity_id
_entity_poly.type
_entity_poly.pdbx_seq_one_letter_code
_entity_poly.pdbx_strand_id
1 'polypeptide(L)'
;MKMLLNLLARGVVLLFWLGVGAALANLLPERLNTLLPPCGLVVLLMHWAQAGMIRRACAPHFAVSRGEYWQIVLFGVFATGRIREQLRQIAERAS
;
A
#
# COMPACT_ATOMS: atom_id res chain seq x y z
N MET A 1 1.13 19.65 6.45
CA MET A 1 1.02 19.28 5.02
C MET A 1 1.30 17.81 4.72
N LYS A 2 2.41 17.20 5.20
CA LYS A 2 2.76 15.79 4.89
C LYS A 2 1.65 14.76 5.26
N MET A 3 1.00 14.94 6.41
CA MET A 3 -0.11 14.07 6.85
C MET A 3 -1.35 14.19 5.97
N LEU A 4 -1.72 15.42 5.58
CA LEU A 4 -2.87 15.68 4.70
C LEU A 4 -2.64 15.08 3.31
N LEU A 5 -1.44 15.25 2.74
CA LEU A 5 -1.08 14.63 1.45
C LEU A 5 -1.12 13.11 1.51
N ASN A 6 -0.63 12.50 2.60
CA ASN A 6 -0.71 11.04 2.78
C ASN A 6 -2.17 10.55 2.90
N LEU A 7 -3.03 11.32 3.56
CA LEU A 7 -4.45 11.02 3.67
C LEU A 7 -5.16 11.10 2.31
N LEU A 8 -4.90 12.16 1.54
CA LEU A 8 -5.42 12.32 0.19
C LEU A 8 -4.93 11.19 -0.73
N ALA A 9 -3.65 10.85 -0.68
CA ALA A 9 -3.09 9.75 -1.47
C ALA A 9 -3.76 8.41 -1.12
N ARG A 10 -3.96 8.11 0.17
CA ARG A 10 -4.73 6.94 0.60
C ARG A 10 -6.17 6.97 0.08
N GLY A 11 -6.80 8.14 0.07
CA GLY A 11 -8.13 8.35 -0.53
C GLY A 11 -8.17 8.01 -2.02
N VAL A 12 -7.18 8.47 -2.79
CA VAL A 12 -7.05 8.13 -4.22
C VAL A 12 -6.88 6.63 -4.43
N VAL A 13 -6.06 5.96 -3.60
CA VAL A 13 -5.91 4.50 -3.68
C VAL A 13 -7.21 3.77 -3.35
N LEU A 14 -8.00 4.25 -2.39
CA LEU A 14 -9.34 3.69 -2.12
C LEU A 14 -10.27 3.84 -3.31
N LEU A 15 -10.32 5.03 -3.92
CA LEU A 15 -11.12 5.27 -5.13
C LEU A 15 -10.70 4.35 -6.28
N PHE A 16 -9.40 4.12 -6.44
CA PHE A 16 -8.88 3.14 -7.40
C PHE A 16 -9.41 1.73 -7.12
N TRP A 17 -9.33 1.24 -5.89
CA TRP A 17 -9.84 -0.09 -5.54
C TRP A 17 -11.36 -0.20 -5.69
N LEU A 18 -12.11 0.86 -5.37
CA LEU A 18 -13.55 0.92 -5.63
C LEU A 18 -13.83 0.85 -7.14
N GLY A 19 -13.03 1.54 -7.96
CA GLY A 19 -13.11 1.46 -9.42
C GLY A 19 -12.83 0.05 -9.95
N VAL A 20 -11.82 -0.64 -9.42
CA VAL A 20 -11.54 -2.05 -9.75
C VAL A 20 -12.71 -2.96 -9.34
N GLY A 21 -13.29 -2.76 -8.16
CA GLY A 21 -14.47 -3.52 -7.71
C GLY A 21 -15.69 -3.29 -8.60
N ALA A 22 -15.97 -2.04 -8.96
CA ALA A 22 -17.06 -1.68 -9.88
C ALA A 22 -16.83 -2.25 -11.29
N ALA A 23 -15.58 -2.24 -11.77
CA ALA A 23 -15.20 -2.86 -13.04
C ALA A 23 -15.47 -4.37 -13.07
N LEU A 24 -15.10 -5.08 -11.99
CA LEU A 24 -15.37 -6.52 -11.84
C LEU A 24 -16.88 -6.83 -11.78
N ALA A 25 -17.68 -5.89 -11.27
CA ALA A 25 -19.14 -5.99 -11.24
C ALA A 25 -19.82 -5.52 -12.55
N ASN A 26 -19.06 -5.19 -13.60
CA ASN A 26 -19.54 -4.64 -14.87
C ASN A 26 -20.36 -3.33 -14.75
N LEU A 27 -20.10 -2.53 -13.71
CA LEU A 27 -20.83 -1.27 -13.44
C LEU A 27 -20.23 -0.04 -14.13
N LEU A 28 -19.08 -0.19 -14.81
CA LEU A 28 -18.40 0.90 -15.50
C LEU A 28 -18.50 0.75 -17.04
N PRO A 29 -18.14 1.78 -17.81
CA PRO A 29 -17.99 1.65 -19.26
C PRO A 29 -17.06 0.50 -19.65
N GLU A 30 -17.33 -0.15 -20.77
CA GLU A 30 -16.66 -1.39 -21.22
C GLU A 30 -15.13 -1.30 -21.23
N ARG A 31 -14.58 -0.15 -21.65
CA ARG A 31 -13.13 0.11 -21.61
C ARG A 31 -12.54 0.06 -20.21
N LEU A 32 -13.27 0.52 -19.19
CA LEU A 32 -12.82 0.50 -17.80
C LEU A 32 -13.02 -0.88 -17.17
N ASN A 33 -14.11 -1.58 -17.51
CA ASN A 33 -14.33 -2.97 -17.07
C ASN A 33 -13.21 -3.91 -17.53
N THR A 34 -12.66 -3.68 -18.72
CA THR A 34 -11.57 -4.49 -19.28
C THR A 34 -10.18 -4.05 -18.80
N LEU A 35 -9.96 -2.75 -18.59
CA LEU A 35 -8.64 -2.21 -18.23
C LEU A 35 -8.33 -2.26 -16.73
N LEU A 36 -9.31 -1.93 -15.88
CA LEU A 36 -9.07 -1.77 -14.44
C LEU A 36 -8.72 -3.09 -13.73
N PRO A 37 -9.36 -4.24 -14.00
CA PRO A 37 -9.02 -5.49 -13.34
C PRO A 37 -7.56 -5.94 -13.52
N PRO A 38 -6.99 -6.02 -14.74
CA PRO A 38 -5.58 -6.38 -14.89
C PRO A 38 -4.64 -5.33 -14.28
N CYS A 39 -4.99 -4.04 -14.35
CA CYS A 39 -4.23 -2.99 -13.68
C CYS A 39 -4.24 -3.17 -12.15
N GLY A 40 -5.41 -3.44 -11.57
CA GLY A 40 -5.58 -3.75 -10.15
C GLY A 40 -4.77 -4.96 -9.71
N LEU A 41 -4.71 -6.00 -10.52
CA LEU A 41 -3.88 -7.18 -10.26
C LEU A 41 -2.39 -6.82 -10.21
N VAL A 42 -1.89 -6.05 -11.19
CA VAL A 42 -0.48 -5.62 -11.20
C VAL A 42 -0.14 -4.79 -9.97
N VAL A 43 -1.00 -3.82 -9.61
CA VAL A 43 -0.81 -3.00 -8.42
C VAL A 43 -0.81 -3.85 -7.14
N LEU A 44 -1.73 -4.83 -7.04
CA LEU A 44 -1.80 -5.74 -5.90
C LEU A 44 -0.51 -6.53 -5.75
N LEU A 45 0.01 -7.09 -6.85
CA LEU A 45 1.26 -7.85 -6.86
C LEU A 45 2.46 -6.98 -6.46
N MET A 46 2.53 -5.75 -6.97
CA MET A 46 3.58 -4.80 -6.59
C MET A 46 3.52 -4.46 -5.10
N HIS A 47 2.34 -4.16 -4.58
CA HIS A 47 2.17 -3.87 -3.15
C HIS A 47 2.48 -5.07 -2.27
N TRP A 48 2.11 -6.28 -2.72
CA TRP A 48 2.42 -7.51 -2.02
C TRP A 48 3.94 -7.77 -1.97
N ALA A 49 4.63 -7.62 -3.09
CA ALA A 49 6.09 -7.70 -3.17
C ALA A 49 6.74 -6.66 -2.25
N GLN A 50 6.27 -5.41 -2.30
CA GLN A 50 6.75 -4.33 -1.44
C GLN A 50 6.55 -4.65 0.05
N ALA A 51 5.38 -5.13 0.45
CA ALA A 51 5.09 -5.52 1.83
C ALA A 51 6.01 -6.68 2.29
N GLY A 52 6.25 -7.65 1.41
CA GLY A 52 7.18 -8.75 1.64
C GLY A 52 8.62 -8.28 1.84
N MET A 53 9.11 -7.39 0.97
CA MET A 53 10.44 -6.81 1.06
C MET A 53 10.61 -6.01 2.36
N ILE A 54 9.66 -5.14 2.70
CA ILE A 54 9.70 -4.35 3.94
C ILE A 54 9.72 -5.26 5.17
N ARG A 55 8.84 -6.27 5.21
CA ARG A 55 8.79 -7.22 6.32
C ARG A 55 10.11 -7.97 6.50
N ARG A 56 10.74 -8.41 5.40
CA ARG A 56 12.06 -9.07 5.44
C ARG A 56 13.17 -8.12 5.89
N ALA A 57 13.21 -6.91 5.35
CA ALA A 57 14.21 -5.91 5.70
C ALA A 57 14.11 -5.44 7.16
N CYS A 58 12.89 -5.38 7.72
CA CYS A 58 12.70 -4.97 9.11
C CYS A 58 12.90 -6.11 10.11
N ALA A 59 12.83 -7.38 9.69
CA ALA A 59 12.88 -8.54 10.57
C ALA A 59 14.08 -8.57 11.55
N PRO A 60 15.31 -8.11 11.18
CA PRO A 60 16.43 -8.01 12.12
C PRO A 60 16.25 -6.97 13.22
N HIS A 61 15.35 -6.01 13.05
CA HIS A 61 15.19 -4.85 13.93
C HIS A 61 13.87 -4.89 14.73
N PHE A 62 12.76 -5.27 14.08
CA PHE A 62 11.45 -5.42 14.71
C PHE A 62 10.48 -6.23 13.85
N ALA A 63 9.46 -6.80 14.50
CA ALA A 63 8.40 -7.51 13.79
C ALA A 63 7.39 -6.53 13.18
N VAL A 64 7.23 -6.59 11.85
CA VAL A 64 6.13 -5.91 11.15
C VAL A 64 4.82 -6.65 11.44
N SER A 65 3.84 -5.95 12.00
CA SER A 65 2.56 -6.56 12.37
C SER A 65 1.76 -7.00 11.13
N ARG A 66 0.84 -7.95 11.33
CA ARG A 66 -0.09 -8.38 10.26
C ARG A 66 -0.93 -7.21 9.73
N GLY A 67 -1.35 -6.30 10.62
CA GLY A 67 -2.11 -5.12 10.24
C GLY A 67 -1.33 -4.20 9.31
N GLU A 68 -0.06 -3.91 9.64
CA GLU A 68 0.80 -3.08 8.78
C GLU A 68 1.09 -3.74 7.44
N TYR A 69 1.31 -5.05 7.44
CA TYR A 69 1.51 -5.80 6.21
C TYR A 69 0.34 -5.61 5.25
N TRP A 70 -0.90 -5.84 5.73
CA TRP A 70 -2.09 -5.66 4.91
C TRP A 70 -2.35 -4.20 4.53
N GLN A 71 -2.00 -3.25 5.40
CA GLN A 71 -2.06 -1.84 5.04
C GLN A 71 -1.09 -1.50 3.89
N ILE A 72 0.10 -2.10 3.84
CA ILE A 72 1.03 -1.92 2.71
C ILE A 72 0.48 -2.62 1.46
N VAL A 73 -0.15 -3.79 1.58
CA VAL A 73 -0.80 -4.45 0.44
C VAL A 73 -1.92 -3.57 -0.16
N LEU A 74 -2.73 -2.93 0.69
CA LEU A 74 -3.86 -2.12 0.23
C LEU A 74 -3.45 -0.72 -0.23
N PHE A 75 -2.56 -0.05 0.52
CA PHE A 75 -2.21 1.36 0.32
C PHE A 75 -0.77 1.57 -0.17
N GLY A 76 -0.02 0.51 -0.43
CA GLY A 76 1.37 0.59 -0.86
C GLY A 76 2.25 1.36 0.14
N VAL A 77 3.12 2.20 -0.40
CA VAL A 77 4.08 2.99 0.37
C VAL A 77 3.43 4.01 1.32
N PHE A 78 2.18 4.41 1.08
CA PHE A 78 1.46 5.36 1.94
C PHE A 78 1.11 4.77 3.31
N ALA A 79 1.28 3.46 3.50
CA ALA A 79 1.14 2.80 4.79
C ALA A 79 2.43 2.60 5.59
N THR A 80 3.59 2.97 5.05
CA THR A 80 4.87 2.70 5.71
C THR A 80 5.29 3.76 6.73
N GLY A 81 4.41 4.71 7.07
CA GLY A 81 4.75 5.86 7.92
C GLY A 81 5.31 5.45 9.29
N ARG A 82 4.61 4.55 9.99
CA ARG A 82 5.04 4.04 11.30
C ARG A 82 6.35 3.26 11.23
N ILE A 83 6.49 2.39 10.22
CA ILE A 83 7.70 1.59 9.98
C ILE A 83 8.91 2.50 9.73
N ARG A 84 8.75 3.55 8.93
CA ARG A 84 9.82 4.53 8.68
C ARG A 84 10.23 5.26 9.95
N GLU A 85 9.27 5.63 10.79
CA GLU A 85 9.55 6.27 12.08
C GLU A 85 10.33 5.33 13.01
N GLN A 86 9.93 4.06 13.10
CA GLN A 86 10.67 3.08 13.90
C GLN A 86 12.09 2.86 13.37
N LEU A 87 12.26 2.72 12.05
CA LEU A 87 13.60 2.59 11.44
C LEU A 87 14.46 3.82 11.70
N ARG A 88 13.88 5.02 11.65
CA ARG A 88 14.59 6.27 11.96
C ARG A 88 15.09 6.30 13.40
N GLN A 89 14.25 5.93 14.36
CA GLN A 89 14.63 5.88 15.78
C GLN A 89 15.73 4.84 16.05
N ILE A 90 15.73 3.72 15.32
CA ILE A 90 16.80 2.72 15.41
C ILE A 90 18.12 3.28 14.84
N ALA A 91 18.06 3.96 13.70
CA ALA A 91 19.23 4.59 13.08
C ALA A 91 19.84 5.69 13.98
N GLU A 92 19.00 6.54 14.58
CA GLU A 92 19.44 7.60 15.50
C GLU A 92 20.04 7.08 16.82
N ARG A 93 19.76 5.83 17.22
CA ARG A 93 20.35 5.18 18.39
C ARG A 93 21.66 4.44 18.09
N ALA A 94 21.92 4.16 16.82
CA ALA A 94 23.11 3.46 16.36
C ALA A 94 24.26 4.42 15.98
N SER A 95 23.98 5.72 15.93
CA SER A 95 24.93 6.83 15.73
C SER A 95 25.35 7.45 17.05
#